data_AF-X1BGX8-F1
#
_entry.id   AF-X1BGX8-F1
#
_cell.length_a   1.000
_cell.length_b   1.000
_cell.length_c   1.000
_cell.angle_alpha   90.00
_cell.angle_beta   90.00
_cell.angle_gamma   90.00
#
_symmetry.space_group_name_H-M   'P 1'
#
loop_
_entity.id
_entity.type
_entity.pdbx_description
1 polymer ?
#
loop_
_entity_poly.entity_id
_entity_poly.type
_entity_poly.pdbx_seq_one_letter_code
_entity_poly.pdbx_strand_id
1 'polypeptide(L)'
;MDKKKGLIKISTRDSSSAKYVEIRLKDNGRGIPKDEVRRIFEAGYTSKKFGWGLGLAITKRIVEEYHNGRILLESTQFGSGST
;
A
#
# COMPACT_ATOMS: atom_id res chain seq x y z
N MET A 1 10.83 -18.16 18.67
CA MET A 1 9.57 -17.39 18.55
C MET A 1 8.91 -17.79 17.24
N ASP A 2 7.74 -18.43 17.28
CA ASP A 2 6.99 -18.75 16.07
C ASP A 2 6.63 -17.46 15.34
N LYS A 3 7.29 -17.20 14.21
CA LYS A 3 6.87 -16.13 13.31
C LYS A 3 5.55 -16.57 12.70
N LYS A 4 4.50 -15.77 12.90
CA LYS A 4 3.24 -15.95 12.17
C LYS A 4 3.55 -16.07 10.67
N LYS A 5 2.89 -17.00 9.98
CA LYS A 5 3.02 -17.18 8.53
C LYS A 5 2.68 -15.85 7.84
N GLY A 6 3.54 -15.40 6.92
CA GLY A 6 3.30 -14.21 6.12
C GLY A 6 2.06 -14.39 5.24
N LEU A 7 1.23 -13.35 5.19
CA LEU A 7 -0.02 -13.31 4.43
C LEU A 7 -0.11 -11.98 3.68
N ILE A 8 -0.39 -12.07 2.40
CA ILE A 8 -0.88 -10.96 1.58
C ILE A 8 -2.21 -11.41 1.00
N LYS A 9 -3.26 -10.64 1.25
CA LYS A 9 -4.60 -10.84 0.71
C LYS A 9 -4.88 -9.78 -0.33
N ILE A 10 -5.29 -10.21 -1.50
CA ILE A 10 -5.71 -9.35 -2.61
C ILE A 10 -7.19 -9.60 -2.82
N SER A 11 -7.97 -8.53 -2.88
CA SER A 11 -9.40 -8.61 -3.20
C SER A 11 -9.79 -7.51 -4.16
N THR A 12 -10.70 -7.81 -5.07
CA THR A 12 -11.25 -6.84 -6.00
C THR A 12 -12.75 -6.68 -5.75
N ARG A 13 -13.26 -5.47 -5.97
CA ARG A 13 -14.68 -5.17 -5.95
C ARG A 13 -15.01 -4.32 -7.16
N ASP A 14 -15.94 -4.80 -7.98
CA ASP A 14 -16.51 -3.97 -9.04
C ASP A 14 -17.48 -2.97 -8.40
N SER A 15 -17.29 -1.69 -8.73
CA SER A 15 -18.19 -0.62 -8.35
C SER A 15 -18.81 -0.06 -9.63
N SER A 16 -19.62 -0.88 -10.30
CA SER A 16 -20.17 -0.58 -11.63
C SER A 16 -20.97 0.73 -11.65
N SER A 17 -21.64 1.07 -10.55
CA SER A 17 -22.35 2.36 -10.39
C SER A 17 -21.42 3.57 -10.35
N ALA A 18 -20.21 3.40 -9.82
CA ALA A 18 -19.21 4.45 -9.71
C ALA A 18 -18.12 4.39 -10.80
N LYS A 19 -18.25 3.45 -11.75
CA LYS A 19 -17.34 3.26 -12.90
C LYS A 19 -15.87 3.07 -12.52
N TYR A 20 -15.60 2.36 -11.42
CA TYR A 20 -14.24 1.97 -11.04
C TYR A 20 -14.19 0.54 -10.49
N VAL A 21 -13.02 -0.07 -10.55
CA VAL A 21 -12.71 -1.33 -9.86
C VAL A 21 -11.83 -1.00 -8.66
N GLU A 22 -12.24 -1.43 -7.48
CA GLU A 22 -11.42 -1.36 -6.27
C GLU A 22 -10.49 -2.56 -6.22
N ILE A 23 -9.19 -2.33 -5.99
CA ILE A 23 -8.21 -3.36 -5.67
C ILE A 23 -7.70 -3.08 -4.26
N ARG A 24 -8.01 -3.97 -3.31
CA ARG A 24 -7.56 -3.86 -1.92
C ARG A 24 -6.46 -4.87 -1.66
N LEU A 25 -5.34 -4.39 -1.13
CA LEU A 25 -4.18 -5.19 -0.75
C LEU A 25 -4.04 -5.14 0.77
N LYS A 26 -4.08 -6.28 1.46
CA LYS A 26 -3.91 -6.35 2.92
C LYS A 26 -2.79 -7.30 3.29
N ASP A 27 -1.92 -6.91 4.19
CA ASP A 27 -0.86 -7.77 4.73
C ASP A 27 -0.96 -7.94 6.25
N ASN A 28 -0.27 -8.96 6.79
CA ASN A 28 -0.10 -9.17 8.23
C ASN A 28 1.35 -8.88 8.69
N GLY A 29 2.06 -8.03 7.94
CA GLY A 29 3.42 -7.63 8.23
C GLY A 29 3.51 -6.66 9.40
N ARG A 30 4.60 -5.89 9.43
CA ARG A 30 4.90 -4.99 10.55
C ARG A 30 4.06 -3.71 10.57
N GLY A 31 3.25 -3.44 9.55
CA GLY A 31 2.57 -2.15 9.39
C GLY A 31 3.54 -0.97 9.16
N ILE A 32 2.98 0.24 9.13
CA ILE A 32 3.69 1.49 8.86
C ILE A 32 3.59 2.36 10.13
N PRO A 33 4.72 2.87 10.67
CA PRO A 33 4.72 3.86 11.75
C PRO A 33 3.93 5.12 11.38
N LYS A 34 3.20 5.71 12.34
CA LYS A 34 2.29 6.86 12.07
C LYS A 34 3.01 8.07 11.47
N ASP A 35 4.24 8.31 11.92
CA ASP A 35 5.13 9.37 11.46
C ASP A 35 5.65 9.16 10.03
N GLU A 36 5.62 7.91 9.53
CA GLU A 36 6.06 7.57 8.18
C GLU A 36 4.92 7.60 7.14
N VAL A 37 3.65 7.55 7.57
CA VAL A 37 2.48 7.39 6.67
C VAL A 37 2.44 8.43 5.56
N ARG A 38 2.78 9.70 5.85
CA ARG A 38 2.75 10.77 4.84
C ARG A 38 3.82 10.61 3.76
N ARG A 39 4.88 9.88 4.06
CA ARG A 39 6.09 9.78 3.25
C ARG A 39 6.13 8.55 2.35
N ILE A 40 5.26 7.57 2.58
CA ILE A 40 5.33 6.27 1.89
C ILE A 40 5.18 6.36 0.36
N PHE A 41 4.56 7.43 -0.14
CA PHE A 41 4.40 7.70 -1.57
C PHE A 41 5.45 8.68 -2.12
N GLU A 42 6.36 9.19 -1.30
CA GLU A 42 7.46 10.04 -1.75
C GLU A 42 8.48 9.21 -2.54
N ALA A 43 8.90 9.72 -3.70
CA ALA A 43 9.94 9.06 -4.49
C ALA A 43 11.26 9.02 -3.71
N GLY A 44 11.88 7.84 -3.66
CA GLY A 44 13.14 7.65 -2.94
C GLY A 44 12.97 7.25 -1.48
N TYR A 45 11.75 7.34 -0.93
CA TYR A 45 11.51 6.98 0.47
C TYR A 45 11.53 5.46 0.67
N THR A 46 12.35 4.99 1.61
CA THR A 46 12.48 3.58 1.97
C THR A 46 12.95 3.42 3.41
N SER A 47 12.44 2.41 4.10
CA SER A 47 12.96 1.93 5.38
C SER A 47 13.72 0.62 5.27
N LYS A 48 13.95 0.14 4.04
CA LYS A 48 14.80 -1.03 3.76
C LYS A 48 16.26 -0.59 3.66
N LYS A 49 17.17 -1.41 4.19
CA LYS A 49 18.63 -1.23 4.03
C LYS A 49 19.06 -1.25 2.56
N PHE A 50 18.32 -1.97 1.71
CA PHE A 50 18.56 -2.09 0.28
C PHE A 50 17.27 -1.82 -0.51
N GLY A 51 17.38 -1.01 -1.55
CA GLY A 51 16.27 -0.62 -2.44
C GLY A 51 16.12 0.90 -2.55
N TRP A 52 15.63 1.35 -3.71
CA TRP A 52 15.59 2.78 -4.07
C TRP A 52 14.32 3.51 -3.66
N GLY A 53 13.36 2.86 -3.02
CA GLY A 53 12.13 3.54 -2.56
C GLY A 53 11.23 4.07 -3.68
N LEU A 54 11.27 3.49 -4.88
CA LEU A 54 10.52 4.00 -6.04
C LEU A 54 9.16 3.32 -6.26
N GLY A 55 8.91 2.16 -5.66
CA GLY A 55 7.74 1.33 -5.96
C GLY A 55 6.41 2.05 -5.77
N LEU A 56 6.12 2.53 -4.56
CA LEU A 56 4.86 3.21 -4.24
C LEU A 56 4.70 4.54 -4.99
N ALA A 57 5.79 5.28 -5.20
CA ALA A 57 5.76 6.52 -5.99
C ALA A 57 5.36 6.23 -7.45
N ILE A 58 5.93 5.20 -8.07
CA ILE A 58 5.57 4.76 -9.42
C ILE A 58 4.11 4.26 -9.45
N THR A 59 3.69 3.46 -8.47
CA THR A 59 2.30 2.98 -8.38
C THR A 59 1.33 4.16 -8.29
N LYS A 60 1.62 5.17 -7.46
CA LYS A 60 0.81 6.37 -7.35
C LYS A 60 0.70 7.10 -8.69
N ARG A 61 1.81 7.29 -9.39
CA ARG A 61 1.81 7.89 -10.73
C ARG A 61 0.96 7.09 -11.72
N ILE A 62 1.11 5.77 -11.76
CA ILE A 62 0.34 4.92 -12.66
C ILE A 62 -1.17 5.03 -12.38
N VAL A 63 -1.56 4.98 -11.11
CA VAL A 63 -2.97 5.02 -10.72
C VAL A 63 -3.57 6.41 -10.92
N GLU A 64 -2.93 7.46 -10.40
CA GLU A 64 -3.47 8.82 -10.40
C GLU A 64 -3.27 9.52 -11.75
N GLU A 65 -2.07 9.50 -12.33
CA GLU A 65 -1.77 10.28 -13.54
C GLU A 65 -2.14 9.55 -14.83
N TYR A 66 -1.90 8.22 -14.92
CA TYR A 66 -2.16 7.49 -16.18
C TYR A 66 -3.57 6.89 -16.27
N HIS A 67 -4.20 6.59 -15.12
CA HIS A 67 -5.54 5.99 -15.09
C HIS A 67 -6.61 6.90 -14.46
N ASN A 68 -6.26 8.12 -14.03
CA ASN A 68 -7.18 9.05 -13.35
C ASN A 68 -7.92 8.40 -12.16
N GLY A 69 -7.25 7.48 -11.48
CA GLY A 69 -7.77 6.74 -10.33
C GLY A 69 -7.32 7.34 -8.99
N ARG A 70 -7.48 6.55 -7.93
CA ARG A 70 -7.06 6.92 -6.58
C ARG A 70 -6.34 5.75 -5.91
N ILE A 71 -5.25 6.06 -5.22
CA ILE A 71 -4.58 5.14 -4.30
C ILE A 71 -4.48 5.79 -2.93
N LEU A 72 -4.63 5.01 -1.87
CA LEU A 72 -4.49 5.47 -0.50
C LEU A 72 -4.06 4.32 0.40
N LEU A 73 -3.47 4.67 1.54
CA LEU A 73 -3.37 3.75 2.67
C LEU A 73 -4.69 3.81 3.43
N GLU A 74 -5.44 2.71 3.45
CA GLU A 74 -6.76 2.62 4.07
C GLU A 74 -6.60 2.51 5.59
N SER A 75 -5.70 1.64 6.03
CA SER A 75 -5.40 1.47 7.45
C SER A 75 -4.00 0.91 7.67
N THR A 76 -3.41 1.23 8.81
CA THR A 76 -2.17 0.60 9.23
C THR A 76 -2.07 0.58 10.74
N GLN A 77 -1.50 -0.49 11.27
CA GLN A 77 -1.15 -0.58 12.68
C GLN A 77 0.22 -1.24 12.80
N PHE A 78 1.12 -0.56 13.50
CA PHE A 78 2.46 -1.09 13.75
C PHE A 78 2.37 -2.43 14.49
N GLY A 79 3.05 -3.45 13.97
CA GLY A 79 3.01 -4.85 14.42
C GLY A 79 1.83 -5.68 13.91
N SER A 80 0.87 -5.11 13.17
CA SER A 80 -0.37 -5.82 12.74
C SER A 80 -0.67 -5.77 11.24
N GLY A 81 0.13 -5.04 10.45
CA GLY A 81 0.02 -4.98 8.99
C GLY A 81 -0.61 -3.69 8.48
N SER A 82 -0.86 -3.66 7.18
CA SER A 82 -1.45 -2.52 6.47
C SER A 82 -2.54 -2.97 5.50
N THR A 83 -3.39 -2.03 5.12
CA THR A 83 -4.31 -2.12 4.00
C THR A 83 -4.26 -0.83 3.21
#